data_AF-A0A4U5NYU5-F1
#
_entry.id   AF-A0A4U5NYU5-F1
#
_cell.length_a   1.000
_cell.length_b   1.000
_cell.length_c   1.000
_cell.angle_alpha   90.00
_cell.angle_beta   90.00
_cell.angle_gamma   90.00
#
_symmetry.space_group_name_H-M   'P 1'
#
loop_
_entity.id
_entity.type
_entity.pdbx_description
1 polymer ?
#
loop_
_entity_poly.entity_id
_entity_poly.type
_entity_poly.pdbx_seq_one_letter_code
_entity_poly.pdbx_strand_id
1 'polypeptide(L)'
;MTRFSIYHANQDPGKQVFEEIGDFNWLAKHSSESEIVFDEEGKEGSLQAYMDVTCQPKNSSKQATLWSCLAKVTFLRLGGVIGCLGKMVRMNRFSNKEPNFRASTSWKGKRGKPFFSFVAIDIVESSCLDLSDRNNPLIESPDDAAQFKIGGVEMYLTKKVLSSSSPFFHTMFTSDFKEKAEDFYVLKDIKPNEFLHFLDIIHALDVSVDKASVESLLYLGDFFQCKLVTRLCEEFLLKVDEDEIDWMKKIVIGDRYKLTRVLLDAMCGVSKGQWKNFYGRQKLSYETINLFHFQNK
;
A
#
# COMPACT_ATOMS: atom_id res chain seq x y z
N MET A 1 -18.94 12.50 -15.06
CA MET A 1 -17.66 11.89 -15.47
C MET A 1 -16.80 13.00 -16.01
N THR A 2 -15.85 13.49 -15.22
CA THR A 2 -14.99 14.61 -15.62
C THR A 2 -13.75 14.02 -16.27
N ARG A 3 -13.61 14.22 -17.57
CA ARG A 3 -12.53 13.64 -18.38
C ARG A 3 -11.52 14.73 -18.67
N PHE A 4 -10.28 14.52 -18.24
CA PHE A 4 -9.19 15.44 -18.54
C PHE A 4 -8.01 14.66 -19.12
N SER A 5 -7.29 15.34 -20.01
CA SER A 5 -6.11 14.81 -20.68
C SER A 5 -4.90 15.51 -20.09
N ILE A 6 -3.96 14.74 -19.56
CA ILE A 6 -2.65 15.25 -19.15
C ILE A 6 -1.77 15.25 -20.39
N TYR A 7 -1.28 16.43 -20.76
CA TYR A 7 -0.44 16.61 -21.94
C TYR A 7 1.02 16.30 -21.61
N HIS A 8 1.63 15.41 -22.39
CA HIS A 8 3.09 15.30 -22.46
C HIS A 8 3.55 15.49 -23.91
N ALA A 9 3.73 16.75 -24.29
CA ALA A 9 4.30 17.12 -25.58
C ALA A 9 5.72 17.65 -25.36
N ASN A 10 6.72 16.77 -25.25
CA ASN A 10 8.14 17.14 -25.25
C ASN A 10 8.48 18.45 -24.50
N GLN A 11 7.98 18.61 -23.27
CA GLN A 11 8.32 19.79 -22.47
C GLN A 11 9.58 19.51 -21.66
N ASP A 12 10.42 20.54 -21.65
CA ASP A 12 11.65 20.73 -20.90
C ASP A 12 11.78 19.82 -19.66
N PRO A 13 12.84 18.99 -19.53
CA PRO A 13 12.99 18.03 -18.43
C PRO A 13 12.95 18.63 -17.00
N GLY A 14 12.86 19.96 -16.86
CA GLY A 14 12.76 20.68 -15.58
C GLY A 14 11.36 21.06 -15.09
N LYS A 15 10.26 20.88 -15.84
CA LYS A 15 8.90 21.24 -15.37
C LYS A 15 7.98 20.03 -15.20
N GLN A 16 7.87 19.54 -13.97
CA GLN A 16 6.78 18.64 -13.56
C GLN A 16 5.51 19.47 -13.44
N VAL A 17 4.54 19.25 -14.31
CA VAL A 17 3.22 19.92 -14.24
C VAL A 17 2.23 18.91 -13.69
N PHE A 18 1.69 19.21 -12.51
CA PHE A 18 0.56 18.48 -11.96
C PHE A 18 -0.73 19.05 -12.57
N GLU A 19 -1.63 18.15 -12.96
CA GLU A 19 -2.97 18.52 -13.44
C GLU A 19 -4.00 18.22 -12.36
N GLU A 20 -4.93 19.15 -12.14
CA GLU A 20 -5.99 19.00 -11.15
C GLU A 20 -7.19 18.26 -11.75
N ILE A 21 -7.52 17.10 -11.19
CA ILE A 21 -8.68 16.31 -11.60
C ILE A 21 -9.39 15.81 -10.34
N GLY A 22 -10.63 16.28 -10.13
CA GLY A 22 -11.36 16.04 -8.89
C GLY A 22 -10.65 16.67 -7.70
N ASP A 23 -10.50 15.91 -6.62
CA ASP A 23 -9.81 16.32 -5.39
C ASP A 23 -8.30 16.01 -5.40
N PHE A 24 -7.77 15.64 -6.57
CA PHE A 24 -6.41 15.13 -6.73
C PHE A 24 -5.57 15.93 -7.73
N ASN A 25 -4.27 15.91 -7.48
CA ASN A 25 -3.22 16.33 -8.38
C ASN A 25 -2.61 15.10 -9.05
N TRP A 26 -2.50 15.14 -10.37
CA TRP A 26 -2.00 14.03 -11.19
C TRP A 26 -0.74 14.42 -11.92
N LEU A 27 0.24 13.53 -11.93
CA LEU A 27 1.46 13.65 -12.71
C LEU A 27 1.62 12.40 -13.57
N ALA A 28 1.84 12.55 -14.86
CA ALA A 28 2.22 11.44 -15.72
C ALA A 28 3.61 11.76 -16.30
N LYS A 29 4.54 10.81 -16.29
CA LYS A 29 5.89 10.99 -16.84
C LYS A 29 6.37 9.73 -17.55
N HIS A 30 7.22 9.90 -18.56
CA HIS A 30 8.00 8.78 -19.09
C HIS A 30 9.06 8.37 -18.08
N SER A 31 9.22 7.07 -17.85
CA SER A 31 10.37 6.56 -17.12
C SER A 31 11.64 6.76 -17.96
N SER A 32 12.75 7.07 -17.31
CA SER A 32 14.09 7.03 -17.93
C SER A 32 14.53 5.61 -18.26
N GLU A 33 13.88 4.61 -17.67
CA GLU A 33 14.11 3.20 -17.94
C GLU A 33 13.40 2.83 -19.25
N SER A 34 14.15 2.27 -20.20
CA SER A 34 13.61 1.67 -21.42
C SER A 34 14.37 0.41 -21.73
N GLU A 35 13.66 -0.65 -22.10
CA GLU A 35 14.25 -1.94 -22.42
C GLU A 35 14.06 -2.26 -23.90
N ILE A 36 15.09 -2.80 -24.53
CA ILE A 36 14.97 -3.34 -25.89
C ILE A 36 14.55 -4.80 -25.74
N VAL A 37 13.30 -5.09 -26.07
CA VAL A 37 12.78 -6.45 -26.08
C VAL A 37 12.93 -7.00 -27.50
N PHE A 38 13.77 -8.02 -27.64
CA PHE A 38 13.93 -8.76 -28.88
C PHE A 38 12.81 -9.78 -29.03
N ASP A 39 12.38 -10.02 -30.27
CA ASP A 39 11.51 -11.15 -30.58
C ASP A 39 12.23 -12.50 -30.35
N GLU A 40 11.47 -13.59 -30.31
CA GLU A 40 12.00 -14.95 -30.06
C GLU A 40 13.05 -15.38 -31.11
N GLU A 41 13.09 -14.72 -32.27
CA GLU A 41 14.07 -14.95 -33.34
C GLU A 41 15.28 -14.00 -33.32
N GLY A 42 15.31 -13.00 -32.41
CA GLY A 42 16.40 -12.02 -32.26
C GLY A 42 16.54 -11.00 -33.38
N LYS A 43 15.53 -10.84 -34.24
CA LYS A 43 15.57 -10.04 -35.49
C LYS A 43 14.93 -8.67 -35.38
N GLU A 44 13.91 -8.48 -34.54
CA GLU A 44 13.19 -7.20 -34.43
C GLU A 44 13.07 -6.73 -32.97
N GLY A 45 13.93 -5.78 -32.57
CA GLY A 45 13.88 -5.17 -31.24
C GLY A 45 12.76 -4.15 -31.11
N SER A 46 11.80 -4.40 -30.21
CA SER A 46 10.79 -3.43 -29.78
C SER A 46 11.29 -2.66 -28.57
N LEU A 47 11.15 -1.32 -28.59
CA LEU A 47 11.45 -0.50 -27.41
C LEU A 47 10.26 -0.56 -26.46
N GLN A 48 10.46 -1.17 -25.29
CA GLN A 48 9.53 -1.09 -24.18
C GLN A 48 9.80 0.20 -23.41
N ALA A 49 8.81 1.08 -23.40
CA ALA A 49 8.84 2.33 -22.65
C ALA A 49 7.82 2.27 -21.52
N TYR A 50 8.19 2.80 -20.37
CA TYR A 50 7.33 2.85 -19.20
C TYR A 50 6.75 4.26 -19.02
N MET A 51 5.52 4.32 -18.55
CA MET A 51 4.88 5.55 -18.09
C MET A 51 4.49 5.39 -16.63
N ASP A 52 4.95 6.35 -15.82
CA ASP A 52 4.61 6.44 -14.41
C ASP A 52 3.50 7.49 -14.26
N VAL A 53 2.40 7.10 -13.63
CA VAL A 53 1.29 7.97 -13.27
C VAL A 53 1.25 8.06 -11.75
N THR A 54 1.30 9.26 -11.22
CA THR A 54 1.22 9.55 -9.78
C THR A 54 -0.06 10.32 -9.51
N CYS A 55 -0.73 9.95 -8.43
CA CYS A 55 -1.90 10.64 -7.90
C CYS A 55 -1.62 11.04 -6.45
N GLN A 56 -2.04 12.24 -6.06
CA GLN A 56 -2.00 12.69 -4.67
C GLN A 56 -3.17 13.64 -4.39
N PRO A 57 -3.69 13.72 -3.16
CA PRO A 57 -4.71 14.72 -2.81
C PRO A 57 -4.18 16.14 -3.03
N LYS A 58 -5.07 17.08 -3.35
CA LYS A 58 -4.70 18.51 -3.49
C LYS A 58 -4.03 19.09 -2.24
N ASN A 59 -4.47 18.62 -1.07
CA ASN A 59 -3.91 19.00 0.22
C ASN A 59 -2.89 17.98 0.73
N SER A 60 -2.00 17.46 -0.13
CA SER A 60 -1.02 16.43 0.23
C SER A 60 -0.06 16.82 1.37
N SER A 61 0.03 18.11 1.71
CA SER A 61 0.74 18.58 2.90
C SER A 61 0.14 18.09 4.23
N LYS A 62 -1.15 17.72 4.24
CA LYS A 62 -1.82 17.16 5.42
C LYS A 62 -1.48 15.68 5.59
N GLN A 63 -0.55 15.39 6.50
CA GLN A 63 -0.13 14.03 6.85
C GLN A 63 -1.23 13.20 7.55
N ALA A 64 -2.37 13.81 7.87
CA ALA A 64 -3.53 13.20 8.53
C ALA A 64 -4.67 12.85 7.55
N THR A 65 -4.38 12.63 6.27
CA THR A 65 -5.43 12.39 5.26
C THR A 65 -5.46 10.92 4.85
N LEU A 66 -6.61 10.26 5.01
CA LEU A 66 -6.90 8.97 4.38
C LEU A 66 -7.56 9.21 3.01
N TRP A 67 -7.02 8.61 1.96
CA TRP A 67 -7.55 8.83 0.62
C TRP A 67 -7.42 7.60 -0.27
N SER A 68 -8.39 7.47 -1.18
CA SER A 68 -8.38 6.49 -2.24
C SER A 68 -8.97 7.09 -3.51
N CYS A 69 -8.44 6.70 -4.66
CA CYS A 69 -8.96 7.08 -5.96
C CYS A 69 -8.88 5.89 -6.92
N LEU A 70 -10.01 5.28 -7.22
CA LEU A 70 -10.14 4.33 -8.31
C LEU A 70 -10.29 5.10 -9.61
N ALA A 71 -9.31 5.00 -10.50
CA ALA A 71 -9.31 5.69 -11.77
C ALA A 71 -9.05 4.73 -12.93
N LYS A 72 -9.72 5.03 -14.04
CA LYS A 72 -9.42 4.45 -15.34
C LYS A 72 -8.35 5.32 -16.00
N VAL A 73 -7.18 4.73 -16.17
CA VAL A 73 -6.01 5.35 -16.79
C VAL A 73 -5.94 4.89 -18.25
N THR A 74 -6.13 5.82 -19.18
CA THR A 74 -6.07 5.56 -20.62
C THR A 74 -4.80 6.16 -21.20
N PHE A 75 -3.90 5.32 -21.67
CA PHE A 75 -2.70 5.70 -22.40
C PHE A 75 -2.99 5.71 -23.90
N LEU A 76 -2.78 6.83 -24.56
CA LEU A 76 -2.95 7.00 -26.00
C LEU A 76 -1.61 7.35 -26.64
N ARG A 77 -1.28 6.65 -27.72
CA ARG A 77 -0.19 7.02 -28.62
C ARG A 77 -0.78 7.67 -29.86
N LEU A 78 -0.41 8.92 -30.14
CA LEU A 78 -0.79 9.61 -31.36
C LEU A 78 0.42 9.74 -32.29
N GLY A 79 0.19 9.62 -33.60
CA GLY A 79 1.23 9.93 -34.59
C GLY A 79 0.66 10.36 -35.93
N GLY A 80 1.42 11.21 -36.63
CA GLY A 80 0.96 11.84 -37.86
C GLY A 80 -0.24 12.78 -37.64
N VAL A 81 -0.89 13.21 -38.73
CA VAL A 81 -1.79 14.36 -38.70
C VAL A 81 -3.04 14.13 -37.82
N ILE A 82 -3.69 12.96 -37.74
CA ILE A 82 -4.83 12.74 -36.81
C ILE A 82 -5.07 11.23 -36.46
N GLY A 83 -4.03 10.43 -36.21
CA GLY A 83 -4.18 8.98 -35.98
C GLY A 83 -3.87 8.52 -34.55
N CYS A 84 -4.83 7.88 -33.86
CA CYS A 84 -4.55 7.10 -32.65
C CYS A 84 -3.82 5.81 -33.05
N LEU A 85 -2.49 5.79 -32.89
CA LEU A 85 -1.64 4.65 -33.20
C LEU A 85 -1.77 3.52 -32.18
N GLY A 86 -2.31 3.82 -31.00
CA GLY A 86 -2.38 2.84 -29.95
C GLY A 86 -3.14 3.34 -28.73
N LYS A 87 -3.90 2.44 -28.10
CA LYS A 87 -4.65 2.70 -26.88
C LYS A 87 -4.49 1.55 -25.90
N MET A 88 -4.07 1.88 -24.69
CA MET A 88 -4.07 0.95 -23.56
C MET A 88 -4.94 1.55 -22.45
N VAL A 89 -5.76 0.72 -21.83
CA VAL A 89 -6.58 1.12 -20.69
C VAL A 89 -6.21 0.23 -19.51
N ARG A 90 -6.06 0.85 -18.35
CA ARG A 90 -5.85 0.17 -17.07
C ARG A 90 -6.78 0.79 -16.04
N MET A 91 -7.31 -0.04 -15.17
CA MET A 91 -7.97 0.43 -13.96
C MET A 91 -6.93 0.34 -12.84
N ASN A 92 -6.80 1.40 -12.05
CA ASN A 92 -5.89 1.40 -10.91
C ASN A 92 -6.52 2.12 -9.72
N ARG A 93 -6.30 1.60 -8.52
CA ARG A 93 -6.64 2.28 -7.27
C ARG A 93 -5.38 2.95 -6.73
N PHE A 94 -5.42 4.27 -6.65
CA PHE A 94 -4.38 5.06 -6.02
C PHE A 94 -4.78 5.32 -4.56
N SER A 95 -3.83 5.30 -3.64
CA SER A 95 -4.09 5.54 -2.21
C SER A 95 -2.84 6.05 -1.48
N ASN A 96 -2.97 6.29 -0.16
CA ASN A 96 -1.83 6.54 0.72
C ASN A 96 -0.68 5.53 0.54
N LYS A 97 -1.04 4.26 0.34
CA LYS A 97 -0.11 3.14 0.20
C LYS A 97 0.52 3.09 -1.19
N GLU A 98 -0.30 3.23 -2.23
CA GLU A 98 0.14 3.11 -3.62
C GLU A 98 -0.26 4.37 -4.42
N PRO A 99 0.46 5.49 -4.27
CA PRO A 99 0.16 6.72 -5.00
C PRO A 99 0.67 6.69 -6.44
N ASN A 100 1.50 5.71 -6.80
CA ASN A 100 2.15 5.59 -8.10
C ASN A 100 1.68 4.33 -8.84
N PHE A 101 1.45 4.47 -10.14
CA PHE A 101 1.12 3.38 -11.04
C PHE A 101 2.07 3.39 -12.22
N ARG A 102 2.80 2.30 -12.41
CA ARG A 102 3.69 2.12 -13.55
C ARG A 102 3.02 1.25 -14.61
N ALA A 103 2.84 1.79 -15.80
CA ALA A 103 2.37 1.06 -16.96
C ALA A 103 3.54 0.76 -17.91
N SER A 104 3.75 -0.52 -18.23
CA SER A 104 4.58 -0.91 -19.36
C SER A 104 3.81 -0.67 -20.64
N THR A 105 4.49 -0.07 -21.61
CA THR A 105 3.89 0.17 -22.91
C THR A 105 4.81 -0.38 -24.00
N SER A 106 4.46 -1.57 -24.52
CA SER A 106 5.18 -2.21 -25.62
C SER A 106 4.56 -1.79 -26.95
N TRP A 107 5.07 -0.70 -27.52
CA TRP A 107 4.54 -0.23 -28.81
C TRP A 107 5.54 -0.51 -29.93
N LYS A 108 5.19 -1.44 -30.82
CA LYS A 108 5.93 -1.64 -32.08
C LYS A 108 5.90 -0.33 -32.89
N GLY A 109 7.06 0.13 -33.36
CA GLY A 109 7.15 1.35 -34.17
C GLY A 109 8.51 1.51 -34.84
N LYS A 110 8.53 2.07 -36.06
CA LYS A 110 9.77 2.40 -36.77
C LYS A 110 10.50 3.53 -36.04
N ARG A 111 11.81 3.38 -35.78
CA ARG A 111 12.66 4.42 -35.18
C ARG A 111 12.52 5.74 -35.96
N GLY A 112 12.44 6.87 -35.25
CA GLY A 112 12.62 8.20 -35.82
C GLY A 112 11.35 8.98 -36.22
N LYS A 113 10.13 8.47 -35.99
CA LYS A 113 8.91 9.28 -36.15
C LYS A 113 8.50 9.92 -34.81
N PRO A 114 8.17 11.22 -34.74
CA PRO A 114 7.66 11.82 -33.53
C PRO A 114 6.28 11.22 -33.21
N PHE A 115 6.09 10.80 -31.96
CA PHE A 115 4.81 10.37 -31.42
C PHE A 115 4.59 11.05 -30.07
N PHE A 116 3.33 11.31 -29.75
CA PHE A 116 2.91 11.89 -28.49
C PHE A 116 2.26 10.81 -27.64
N SER A 117 2.61 10.79 -26.35
CA SER A 117 1.95 9.95 -25.35
C SER A 117 1.00 10.81 -24.55
N PHE A 118 -0.27 10.42 -24.48
CA PHE A 118 -1.27 11.08 -23.66
C PHE A 118 -1.76 10.13 -22.59
N VAL A 119 -1.99 10.68 -21.39
CA VAL A 119 -2.70 9.98 -20.33
C VAL A 119 -4.01 10.70 -20.09
N ALA A 120 -5.12 10.00 -20.28
CA ALA A 120 -6.43 10.47 -19.86
C ALA A 120 -6.85 9.73 -18.58
N ILE A 121 -7.30 10.50 -17.60
CA ILE A 121 -7.74 9.99 -16.31
C ILE A 121 -9.26 10.18 -16.21
N ASP A 122 -9.97 9.08 -16.00
CA ASP A 122 -11.39 9.10 -15.64
C ASP A 122 -11.51 8.55 -14.20
N ILE A 123 -11.81 9.42 -13.23
CA ILE A 123 -12.07 9.00 -11.83
C ILE A 123 -13.40 8.26 -11.79
N VAL A 124 -13.39 7.04 -11.26
CA VAL A 124 -14.56 6.17 -11.08
C VAL A 124 -15.15 6.35 -9.68
N GLU A 125 -14.28 6.30 -8.67
CA GLU A 125 -14.62 6.44 -7.26
C GLU A 125 -13.46 7.12 -6.56
N SER A 126 -13.76 8.03 -5.62
CA SER A 126 -12.72 8.62 -4.79
C SER A 126 -13.23 9.03 -3.42
N SER A 127 -12.32 9.03 -2.45
CA SER A 127 -12.52 9.55 -1.10
C SER A 127 -11.27 10.29 -0.64
N CYS A 128 -11.48 11.40 0.07
CA CYS A 128 -10.46 12.16 0.78
C CYS A 128 -11.02 12.51 2.14
N LEU A 129 -10.44 11.94 3.18
CA LEU A 129 -10.88 12.07 4.56
C LEU A 129 -9.77 12.71 5.37
N ASP A 130 -9.99 13.97 5.74
CA ASP A 130 -9.07 14.74 6.58
C ASP A 130 -9.31 14.43 8.06
N LEU A 131 -8.44 13.62 8.65
CA LEU A 131 -8.51 13.26 10.07
C LEU A 131 -8.06 14.40 10.97
N SER A 132 -7.48 15.50 10.47
CA SER A 132 -7.18 16.66 11.32
C SER A 132 -8.43 17.43 11.75
N ASP A 133 -9.57 17.20 11.07
CA ASP A 133 -10.85 17.78 11.45
C ASP A 133 -11.54 16.93 12.54
N ARG A 134 -11.93 17.56 13.64
CA ARG A 134 -12.70 16.92 14.72
C ARG A 134 -14.09 16.45 14.28
N ASN A 135 -14.66 17.07 13.24
CA ASN A 135 -15.97 16.72 12.71
C ASN A 135 -15.87 15.86 11.45
N ASN A 136 -14.76 15.14 11.27
CA ASN A 136 -14.58 14.30 10.09
C ASN A 136 -15.65 13.18 10.02
N PRO A 137 -15.99 12.70 8.80
CA PRO A 137 -17.03 11.70 8.57
C PRO A 137 -16.96 10.39 9.37
N LEU A 138 -15.83 10.04 9.99
CA LEU A 138 -15.73 8.84 10.83
C LEU A 138 -16.31 9.04 12.24
N ILE A 139 -16.55 10.28 12.65
CA ILE A 139 -16.97 10.62 14.01
C ILE A 139 -18.49 10.89 14.00
N GLU A 140 -19.25 10.00 14.63
CA GLU A 140 -20.71 10.12 14.69
C GLU A 140 -21.19 11.20 15.67
N SER A 141 -20.42 11.46 16.72
CA SER A 141 -20.80 12.38 17.78
C SER A 141 -19.57 12.99 18.48
N PRO A 142 -19.66 14.20 19.06
CA PRO A 142 -18.54 14.84 19.76
C PRO A 142 -17.93 14.00 20.89
N ASP A 143 -18.75 13.18 21.54
CA ASP A 143 -18.33 12.28 22.62
C ASP A 143 -17.59 11.06 22.11
N ASP A 144 -17.71 10.72 20.83
CA ASP A 144 -16.98 9.63 20.18
C ASP A 144 -15.59 10.06 19.69
N ALA A 145 -15.36 11.37 19.50
CA ALA A 145 -14.07 11.89 19.07
C ALA A 145 -12.98 11.66 20.13
N ALA A 146 -11.83 11.17 19.69
CA ALA A 146 -10.58 11.15 20.45
C ALA A 146 -9.47 11.78 19.61
N GLN A 147 -8.75 12.72 20.21
CA GLN A 147 -7.58 13.31 19.58
C GLN A 147 -6.36 12.43 19.84
N PHE A 148 -5.62 12.09 18.79
CA PHE A 148 -4.39 11.33 18.83
C PHE A 148 -3.24 12.15 18.28
N LYS A 149 -2.07 12.02 18.92
CA LYS A 149 -0.79 12.53 18.42
C LYS A 149 0.13 11.36 18.11
N ILE A 150 0.41 11.16 16.83
CA ILE A 150 1.13 10.00 16.30
C ILE A 150 2.27 10.52 15.45
N GLY A 151 3.52 10.27 15.84
CA GLY A 151 4.69 10.76 15.10
C GLY A 151 4.70 12.29 14.87
N GLY A 152 4.07 13.07 15.75
CA GLY A 152 3.92 14.52 15.61
C GLY A 152 2.72 14.99 14.76
N VAL A 153 1.97 14.06 14.16
CA VAL A 153 0.74 14.33 13.41
C VAL A 153 -0.46 14.21 14.34
N GLU A 154 -1.36 15.19 14.28
CA GLU A 154 -2.59 15.21 15.06
C GLU A 154 -3.76 14.71 14.21
N MET A 155 -4.56 13.81 14.79
CA MET A 155 -5.69 13.16 14.13
C MET A 155 -6.85 13.02 15.12
N TYR A 156 -8.09 13.15 14.64
CA TYR A 156 -9.31 12.85 15.39
C TYR A 156 -9.89 11.54 14.89
N LEU A 157 -10.03 10.57 15.81
CA LEU A 157 -10.47 9.21 15.54
C LEU A 157 -11.70 8.87 16.38
N THR A 158 -12.44 7.84 15.97
CA THR A 158 -13.62 7.34 16.68
C THR A 158 -13.24 6.34 17.78
N LYS A 159 -13.62 6.64 19.01
CA LYS A 159 -13.44 5.75 20.17
C LYS A 159 -14.22 4.46 20.02
N LYS A 160 -15.44 4.52 19.49
CA LYS A 160 -16.31 3.36 19.27
C LYS A 160 -15.69 2.34 18.34
N VAL A 161 -15.27 2.75 17.14
CA VAL A 161 -14.71 1.81 16.15
C VAL A 161 -13.38 1.24 16.62
N LEU A 162 -12.49 2.09 17.18
CA LEU A 162 -11.23 1.62 17.75
C LEU A 162 -11.46 0.63 18.90
N SER A 163 -12.38 0.92 19.83
CA SER A 163 -12.74 0.00 20.92
C SER A 163 -13.27 -1.33 20.40
N SER A 164 -14.14 -1.29 19.39
CA SER A 164 -14.73 -2.49 18.82
C SER A 164 -13.70 -3.37 18.12
N SER A 165 -12.69 -2.75 17.51
CA SER A 165 -11.67 -3.44 16.72
C SER A 165 -10.45 -3.88 17.55
N SER A 166 -10.27 -3.35 18.75
CA SER A 166 -9.06 -3.51 19.55
C SER A 166 -9.36 -3.49 21.06
N PRO A 167 -9.08 -4.60 21.78
CA PRO A 167 -9.15 -4.64 23.24
C PRO A 167 -8.21 -3.63 23.92
N PHE A 168 -7.08 -3.32 23.28
CA PHE A 168 -6.16 -2.27 23.75
C PHE A 168 -6.88 -0.91 23.81
N PHE A 169 -7.47 -0.46 22.70
CA PHE A 169 -8.17 0.82 22.65
C PHE A 169 -9.43 0.81 23.52
N HIS A 170 -10.16 -0.31 23.58
CA HIS A 170 -11.29 -0.45 24.50
C HIS A 170 -10.87 -0.20 25.96
N THR A 171 -9.77 -0.83 26.39
CA THR A 171 -9.24 -0.63 27.74
C THR A 171 -8.76 0.81 27.92
N MET A 172 -8.03 1.37 26.96
CA MET A 172 -7.52 2.75 26.98
C MET A 172 -8.62 3.78 27.22
N PHE A 173 -9.79 3.62 26.60
CA PHE A 173 -10.89 4.59 26.73
C PHE A 173 -11.80 4.34 27.94
N THR A 174 -11.91 3.10 28.43
CA THR A 174 -12.83 2.75 29.52
C THR A 174 -12.18 2.85 30.90
N SER A 175 -10.90 2.53 31.02
CA SER A 175 -10.18 2.55 32.29
C SER A 175 -9.85 3.97 32.76
N ASP A 176 -9.65 4.13 34.06
CA ASP A 176 -9.32 5.41 34.69
C ASP A 176 -7.82 5.75 34.58
N PHE A 177 -7.21 5.49 33.42
CA PHE A 177 -5.81 5.89 33.20
C PHE A 177 -5.67 7.42 33.20
N LYS A 178 -4.48 7.89 33.58
CA LYS A 178 -4.10 9.33 33.56
C LYS A 178 -4.31 10.00 32.20
N GLU A 179 -4.39 9.23 31.12
CA GLU A 179 -4.71 9.74 29.78
C GLU A 179 -6.14 10.29 29.68
N LYS A 180 -7.07 9.93 30.58
CA LYS A 180 -8.34 10.67 30.74
C LYS A 180 -8.15 12.12 31.20
N ALA A 181 -7.00 12.45 31.78
CA ALA A 181 -6.71 13.80 32.28
C ALA A 181 -6.02 14.70 31.22
N GLU A 182 -5.55 14.12 30.12
CA GLU A 182 -5.05 14.87 28.96
C GLU A 182 -6.13 14.87 27.87
N ASP A 183 -6.34 16.00 27.18
CA ASP A 183 -7.36 16.11 26.12
C ASP A 183 -7.02 15.27 24.85
N PHE A 184 -5.87 14.59 24.84
CA PHE A 184 -5.35 13.82 23.71
C PHE A 184 -4.56 12.58 24.14
N TYR A 185 -4.45 11.61 23.23
CA TYR A 185 -3.69 10.37 23.41
C TYR A 185 -2.39 10.42 22.59
N VAL A 186 -1.26 10.03 23.19
CA VAL A 186 0.04 10.01 22.50
C VAL A 186 0.48 8.59 22.20
N LEU A 187 0.67 8.30 20.91
CA LEU A 187 1.23 7.03 20.46
C LEU A 187 2.68 7.26 19.99
N LYS A 188 3.63 6.91 20.85
CA LYS A 188 5.08 7.05 20.60
C LYS A 188 5.58 5.93 19.70
N ASP A 189 6.65 6.20 18.95
CA ASP A 189 7.37 5.24 18.12
C ASP A 189 6.53 4.57 17.01
N ILE A 190 5.39 5.16 16.63
CA ILE A 190 4.56 4.73 15.51
C ILE A 190 4.66 5.74 14.38
N LYS A 191 4.92 5.26 13.17
CA LYS A 191 4.97 6.12 11.98
C LYS A 191 3.54 6.46 11.52
N PRO A 192 3.23 7.73 11.22
CA PRO A 192 1.89 8.14 10.78
C PRO A 192 1.37 7.32 9.60
N ASN A 193 2.17 7.09 8.56
CA ASN A 193 1.74 6.35 7.37
C ASN A 193 1.42 4.86 7.65
N GLU A 194 2.17 4.22 8.56
CA GLU A 194 1.89 2.84 8.97
C GLU A 194 0.58 2.78 9.76
N PHE A 195 0.32 3.78 10.61
CA PHE A 195 -0.93 3.88 11.35
C PHE A 195 -2.14 4.22 10.47
N LEU A 196 -1.98 5.07 9.44
CA LEU A 196 -3.02 5.33 8.46
C LEU A 196 -3.45 4.04 7.74
N HIS A 197 -2.49 3.18 7.36
CA HIS A 197 -2.82 1.89 6.75
C HIS A 197 -3.55 0.95 7.73
N PHE A 198 -3.18 0.98 9.01
CA PHE A 198 -3.94 0.28 10.06
C PHE A 198 -5.38 0.80 10.18
N LEU A 199 -5.60 2.12 10.06
CA LEU A 199 -6.93 2.72 10.05
C LEU A 199 -7.74 2.35 8.80
N ASP A 200 -7.11 2.29 7.61
CA ASP A 200 -7.77 1.84 6.38
C ASP A 200 -8.39 0.46 6.56
N ILE A 201 -7.69 -0.47 7.23
CA ILE A 201 -8.19 -1.80 7.53
C ILE A 201 -9.35 -1.75 8.55
N ILE A 202 -9.19 -1.00 9.64
CA ILE A 202 -10.21 -0.89 10.68
C ILE A 202 -11.51 -0.29 10.16
N HIS A 203 -11.42 0.66 9.25
CA HIS A 203 -12.57 1.30 8.62
C HIS A 203 -13.03 0.60 7.33
N ALA A 204 -12.40 -0.52 6.97
CA ALA A 204 -12.67 -1.29 5.74
C ALA A 204 -12.61 -0.44 4.45
N LEU A 205 -11.74 0.57 4.43
CA LEU A 205 -11.50 1.43 3.26
C LEU A 205 -10.56 0.74 2.27
N ASP A 206 -9.48 0.16 2.78
CA ASP A 206 -8.55 -0.70 2.05
C ASP A 206 -8.02 -1.79 2.98
N VAL A 207 -8.35 -3.05 2.66
CA VAL A 207 -7.96 -4.22 3.47
C VAL A 207 -6.74 -4.94 2.89
N SER A 208 -6.03 -4.33 1.94
CA SER A 208 -4.89 -4.95 1.26
C SER A 208 -3.63 -5.00 2.12
N VAL A 209 -3.00 -6.17 2.16
CA VAL A 209 -1.69 -6.39 2.78
C VAL A 209 -0.73 -6.86 1.70
N ASP A 210 0.52 -6.38 1.74
CA ASP A 210 1.59 -6.75 0.82
C ASP A 210 2.93 -6.93 1.56
N LYS A 211 3.98 -7.30 0.83
CA LYS A 211 5.32 -7.48 1.39
C LYS A 211 5.88 -6.24 2.09
N ALA A 212 5.51 -5.04 1.65
CA ALA A 212 6.01 -3.79 2.24
C ALA A 212 5.31 -3.44 3.55
N SER A 213 4.03 -3.83 3.70
CA SER A 213 3.17 -3.48 4.82
C SER A 213 2.98 -4.58 5.87
N VAL A 214 3.19 -5.86 5.51
CA VAL A 214 2.88 -6.99 6.39
C VAL A 214 3.57 -6.92 7.77
N GLU A 215 4.83 -6.49 7.83
CA GLU A 215 5.56 -6.44 9.10
C GLU A 215 5.11 -5.29 10.00
N SER A 216 4.85 -4.10 9.45
CA SER A 216 4.36 -2.97 10.22
C SER A 216 2.92 -3.20 10.68
N LEU A 217 2.07 -3.77 9.83
CA LEU A 217 0.72 -4.14 10.20
C LEU A 217 0.68 -5.26 11.25
N LEU A 218 1.56 -6.26 11.17
CA LEU A 218 1.68 -7.27 12.23
C LEU A 218 2.11 -6.64 13.55
N TYR A 219 3.09 -5.72 13.51
CA TYR A 219 3.51 -4.99 14.71
C TYR A 219 2.35 -4.22 15.33
N LEU A 220 1.63 -3.41 14.54
CA LEU A 220 0.48 -2.62 15.04
C LEU A 220 -0.68 -3.52 15.48
N GLY A 221 -0.95 -4.60 14.74
CA GLY A 221 -1.99 -5.58 15.06
C GLY A 221 -1.72 -6.31 16.38
N ASP A 222 -0.47 -6.70 16.64
CA ASP A 222 -0.07 -7.30 17.91
C ASP A 222 -0.08 -6.27 19.04
N PHE A 223 0.54 -5.11 18.83
CA PHE A 223 0.64 -4.03 19.81
C PHE A 223 -0.74 -3.52 20.27
N PHE A 224 -1.64 -3.25 19.33
CA PHE A 224 -3.01 -2.84 19.62
C PHE A 224 -3.96 -4.03 19.80
N GLN A 225 -3.49 -5.26 19.82
CA GLN A 225 -4.33 -6.46 19.99
C GLN A 225 -5.49 -6.56 18.97
N CYS A 226 -5.30 -6.03 17.76
CA CYS A 226 -6.29 -6.01 16.69
C CYS A 226 -6.24 -7.31 15.87
N LYS A 227 -7.12 -8.26 16.20
CA LYS A 227 -7.19 -9.58 15.55
C LYS A 227 -7.51 -9.53 14.05
N LEU A 228 -8.27 -8.54 13.60
CA LEU A 228 -8.59 -8.39 12.19
C LEU A 228 -7.31 -8.17 11.36
N VAL A 229 -6.47 -7.24 11.81
CA VAL A 229 -5.22 -6.88 11.14
C VAL A 229 -4.24 -8.06 11.14
N THR A 230 -4.06 -8.72 12.30
CA THR A 230 -3.16 -9.87 12.37
C THR A 230 -3.64 -11.03 11.49
N ARG A 231 -4.95 -11.27 11.40
CA ARG A 231 -5.52 -12.29 10.50
C ARG A 231 -5.29 -11.97 9.03
N LEU A 232 -5.49 -10.72 8.59
CA LEU A 232 -5.23 -10.33 7.21
C LEU A 232 -3.75 -10.50 6.83
N CYS A 233 -2.84 -10.19 7.77
CA CYS A 233 -1.42 -10.43 7.58
C CYS A 233 -1.09 -11.93 7.51
N GLU A 234 -1.70 -12.75 8.37
CA GLU A 234 -1.55 -14.21 8.33
C GLU A 234 -2.03 -14.77 6.99
N GLU A 235 -3.19 -14.33 6.48
CA GLU A 235 -3.74 -14.75 5.19
C GLU A 235 -2.85 -14.34 4.01
N PHE A 236 -2.24 -13.16 4.06
CA PHE A 236 -1.26 -12.73 3.05
C PHE A 236 -0.03 -13.64 3.07
N LEU A 237 0.56 -13.91 4.23
CA LEU A 237 1.75 -14.76 4.37
C LEU A 237 1.54 -16.20 3.91
N LEU A 238 0.32 -16.73 4.05
CA LEU A 238 -0.05 -18.06 3.57
C LEU A 238 -0.25 -18.12 2.04
N LYS A 239 -0.50 -16.99 1.38
CA LYS A 239 -0.78 -16.93 -0.07
C LYS A 239 0.41 -16.42 -0.89
N VAL A 240 1.28 -15.63 -0.27
CA VAL A 240 2.42 -15.01 -0.95
C VAL A 240 3.43 -16.06 -1.40
N ASP A 241 3.96 -15.86 -2.61
CA ASP A 241 4.95 -16.73 -3.24
C ASP A 241 6.30 -16.71 -2.49
N GLU A 242 7.05 -17.80 -2.58
CA GLU A 242 8.37 -17.93 -1.96
C GLU A 242 9.40 -16.93 -2.53
N ASP A 243 9.27 -16.55 -3.81
CA ASP A 243 10.13 -15.55 -4.45
C ASP A 243 9.90 -14.15 -3.85
N GLU A 244 8.68 -13.88 -3.36
CA GLU A 244 8.35 -12.62 -2.72
C GLU A 244 8.71 -12.65 -1.22
N ILE A 245 8.34 -13.70 -0.49
CA ILE A 245 8.72 -13.90 0.92
C ILE A 245 9.15 -15.35 1.16
N ASP A 246 10.44 -15.54 1.41
CA ASP A 246 11.00 -16.86 1.67
C ASP A 246 10.47 -17.51 2.98
N TRP A 247 10.54 -18.84 3.03
CA TRP A 247 10.09 -19.64 4.16
C TRP A 247 10.83 -19.29 5.47
N MET A 248 12.10 -18.87 5.39
CA MET A 248 12.89 -18.48 6.58
C MET A 248 12.28 -17.24 7.24
N LYS A 249 11.93 -16.23 6.44
CA LYS A 249 11.27 -15.02 6.88
C LYS A 249 9.87 -15.32 7.40
N LYS A 250 9.10 -16.19 6.73
CA LYS A 250 7.79 -16.65 7.23
C LYS A 250 7.92 -17.30 8.62
N ILE A 251 8.94 -18.13 8.86
CA ILE A 251 9.16 -18.73 10.19
C ILE A 251 9.52 -17.70 11.24
N VAL A 252 10.44 -16.76 10.95
CA VAL A 252 10.81 -15.70 11.90
C VAL A 252 9.60 -14.84 12.28
N ILE A 253 8.78 -14.48 11.30
CA ILE A 253 7.54 -13.71 11.52
C ILE A 253 6.54 -14.54 12.31
N GLY A 254 6.31 -15.80 11.93
CA GLY A 254 5.38 -16.69 12.61
C GLY A 254 5.76 -16.98 14.05
N ASP A 255 7.05 -17.09 14.35
CA ASP A 255 7.58 -17.29 15.70
C ASP A 255 7.37 -16.04 16.58
N ARG A 256 7.66 -14.86 16.02
CA ARG A 256 7.55 -13.57 16.70
C ARG A 256 6.10 -13.26 17.07
N TYR A 257 5.18 -13.39 16.11
CA TYR A 257 3.77 -13.02 16.27
C TYR A 257 2.85 -14.21 16.58
N LYS A 258 3.43 -15.38 16.89
CA LYS A 258 2.70 -16.61 17.28
C LYS A 258 1.67 -17.06 16.23
N LEU A 259 2.01 -16.96 14.95
CA LEU A 259 1.18 -17.35 13.81
C LEU A 259 1.41 -18.83 13.46
N THR A 260 0.79 -19.73 14.23
CA THR A 260 1.01 -21.19 14.09
C THR A 260 0.74 -21.71 12.68
N ARG A 261 -0.26 -21.18 11.96
CA ARG A 261 -0.58 -21.69 10.60
C ARG A 261 0.54 -21.33 9.61
N VAL A 262 1.08 -20.12 9.70
CA VAL A 262 2.22 -19.67 8.89
C VAL A 262 3.48 -20.48 9.23
N LEU A 263 3.70 -20.81 10.51
CA LEU A 263 4.79 -21.70 10.90
C LEU A 263 4.66 -23.09 10.26
N LEU A 264 3.49 -23.73 10.39
CA LEU A 264 3.25 -25.07 9.85
C LEU A 264 3.39 -25.11 8.32
N ASP A 265 2.89 -24.09 7.64
CA ASP A 265 2.98 -23.92 6.19
C ASP A 265 4.43 -23.73 5.73
N ALA A 266 5.15 -22.77 6.32
CA ALA A 266 6.53 -22.49 5.96
C ALA A 266 7.52 -23.61 6.32
N MET A 267 7.20 -24.45 7.32
CA MET A 267 7.98 -25.63 7.65
C MET A 267 7.73 -26.79 6.68
N CYS A 268 6.62 -26.77 5.95
CA CYS A 268 6.29 -27.77 4.94
C CYS A 268 7.32 -27.67 3.79
N GLY A 269 8.11 -28.72 3.58
CA GLY A 269 9.16 -28.73 2.54
C GLY A 269 10.56 -28.34 3.02
N VAL A 270 10.74 -27.93 4.27
CA VAL A 270 12.07 -27.61 4.81
C VAL A 270 12.80 -28.90 5.21
N SER A 271 13.94 -29.18 4.57
CA SER A 271 14.76 -30.34 4.92
C SER A 271 15.43 -30.19 6.30
N LYS A 272 15.73 -31.33 6.96
CA LYS A 272 16.46 -31.34 8.24
C LYS A 272 17.82 -30.63 8.17
N GLY A 273 18.48 -30.65 7.01
CA GLY A 273 19.75 -29.96 6.79
C GLY A 273 19.59 -28.43 6.74
N GLN A 274 18.61 -27.95 5.97
CA GLN A 274 18.27 -26.52 5.90
C GLN A 274 17.87 -25.98 7.28
N TRP A 275 17.00 -26.71 7.99
CA TRP A 275 16.56 -26.34 9.33
C TRP A 275 17.74 -26.16 10.30
N LYS A 276 18.65 -27.14 10.39
CA LYS A 276 19.84 -27.06 11.27
C LYS A 276 20.70 -25.82 11.04
N ASN A 277 20.92 -25.47 9.78
CA ASN A 277 21.70 -24.27 9.45
C ASN A 277 20.93 -22.98 9.79
N PHE A 278 19.61 -22.99 9.62
CA PHE A 278 18.74 -21.85 9.87
C PHE A 278 18.57 -21.55 11.36
N TYR A 279 18.05 -22.48 12.18
CA TYR A 279 17.76 -22.19 13.60
C TYR A 279 19.03 -22.00 14.43
N GLY A 280 20.19 -22.51 14.00
CA GLY A 280 21.47 -22.22 14.64
C GLY A 280 21.92 -20.76 14.50
N ARG A 281 21.37 -20.02 13.52
CA ARG A 281 21.68 -18.61 13.26
C ARG A 281 20.59 -17.65 13.76
N GLN A 282 19.39 -18.16 14.01
CA GLN A 282 18.23 -17.36 14.39
C GLN A 282 17.80 -17.68 15.82
N LYS A 283 17.40 -16.65 16.57
CA LYS A 283 16.86 -16.84 17.92
C LYS A 283 15.36 -17.14 17.84
N LEU A 284 15.00 -18.41 17.63
CA LEU A 284 13.61 -18.88 17.62
C LEU A 284 13.15 -19.31 19.02
N SER A 285 11.85 -19.27 19.27
CA SER A 285 11.28 -19.81 20.51
C SER A 285 11.38 -21.34 20.59
N TYR A 286 11.35 -21.86 21.82
CA TYR A 286 11.40 -23.30 22.06
C TYR A 286 10.19 -24.03 21.47
N GLU A 287 9.03 -23.38 21.48
CA GLU A 287 7.78 -23.86 20.92
C GLU A 287 7.90 -24.11 19.41
N THR A 288 8.47 -23.14 18.67
CA THR A 288 8.70 -23.25 17.23
C THR A 288 9.71 -24.34 16.89
N ILE A 289 10.77 -24.49 17.68
CA ILE A 289 11.75 -25.57 17.49
C ILE A 289 11.10 -26.95 17.68
N ASN A 290 10.30 -27.10 18.74
CA ASN A 290 9.57 -28.35 19.00
C ASN A 290 8.52 -28.65 17.94
N LEU A 291 7.83 -27.62 17.43
CA LEU A 291 6.82 -27.77 16.38
C LEU A 291 7.43 -28.38 15.12
N PHE A 292 8.60 -27.89 14.70
CA PHE A 292 9.32 -28.45 13.55
C PHE A 292 9.70 -29.92 13.77
N HIS A 293 10.26 -30.24 14.95
CA HIS A 293 10.65 -31.61 15.28
C HIS A 293 9.45 -32.56 15.32
N PHE A 294 8.29 -32.10 15.78
CA PHE A 294 7.06 -32.89 15.79
C PHE A 294 6.56 -33.19 14.38
N GLN A 295 6.58 -32.22 13.46
CA GLN A 295 6.18 -32.44 12.06
C GLN A 295 7.10 -33.40 11.29
N ASN A 296 8.36 -33.53 11.70
CA ASN A 296 9.42 -34.28 10.98
C ASN A 296 9.87 -35.58 11.68
N LYS A 297 9.10 -36.06 12.65
CA LYS A 297 9.19 -37.40 13.23
C LYS A 297 8.46 -38.40 12.35
#